data_AF-A0A920GNU1-F1
#
_entry.id   AF-A0A920GNU1-F1
#
_cell.length_a   1.000
_cell.length_b   1.000
_cell.length_c   1.000
_cell.angle_alpha   90.00
_cell.angle_beta   90.00
_cell.angle_gamma   90.00
#
_symmetry.space_group_name_H-M   'P 1'
#
loop_
_entity.id
_entity.type
_entity.pdbx_description
1 polymer ?
#
loop_
_entity_poly.entity_id
_entity_poly.type
_entity_poly.pdbx_seq_one_letter_code
_entity_poly.pdbx_strand_id
1 'polypeptide(L)' 'MVCGSLGLNTDLKKILEGFGLKEGANSEPAHYVVEKAFVG' A
#
# COMPACT_ATOMS: atom_id res chain seq x y z
N MET A 1 4.64 -5.29 -1.52
CA MET A 1 4.95 -4.65 -0.22
C MET A 1 5.53 -3.28 -0.50
N VAL A 2 4.97 -2.22 0.10
CA VAL A 2 5.43 -0.84 -0.02
C VAL A 2 5.73 -0.31 1.38
N CYS A 3 6.92 0.25 1.60
CA CYS A 3 7.28 0.82 2.89
C CYS A 3 7.94 2.19 2.69
N GLY A 4 7.33 3.23 3.27
CA GLY A 4 7.78 4.62 3.09
C GLY A 4 6.99 5.63 3.91
N SER A 5 7.03 6.90 3.50
CA SER A 5 6.25 7.95 4.14
C SER A 5 4.74 7.76 3.92
N LEU A 6 3.91 8.41 4.75
CA LEU A 6 2.45 8.36 4.58
C LEU A 6 2.03 8.86 3.18
N GLY A 7 2.69 9.90 2.67
CA GLY A 7 2.47 10.42 1.33
C GLY A 7 2.79 9.38 0.25
N LEU A 8 4.01 8.83 0.28
CA LEU A 8 4.45 7.81 -0.69
C LEU A 8 3.51 6.61 -0.72
N ASN A 9 3.13 6.10 0.45
CA ASN A 9 2.25 4.95 0.56
C ASN A 9 0.85 5.23 -0.03
N THR A 10 0.31 6.43 0.22
CA THR A 10 -1.01 6.84 -0.28
C THR A 10 -0.99 7.02 -1.80
N ASP A 11 0.07 7.60 -2.34
CA ASP A 11 0.20 7.81 -3.78
C ASP A 11 0.41 6.50 -4.53
N LEU A 12 1.27 5.61 -4.02
CA LEU A 12 1.44 4.29 -4.62
C LEU A 12 0.17 3.45 -4.53
N LYS A 13 -0.58 3.51 -3.42
CA LYS A 13 -1.88 2.85 -3.32
C LYS A 13 -2.82 3.23 -4.47
N LYS A 14 -2.97 4.53 -4.76
CA LYS A 14 -3.80 5.02 -5.88
C LYS A 14 -3.33 4.51 -7.24
N ILE A 15 -2.01 4.52 -7.48
CA ILE A 15 -1.44 4.03 -8.74
C ILE A 15 -1.70 2.53 -8.90
N LEU A 16 -1.47 1.74 -7.85
CA LEU A 16 -1.67 0.28 -7.87
C LEU A 16 -3.15 -0.08 -8.07
N GLU A 17 -4.07 0.61 -7.40
CA GLU A 17 -5.51 0.46 -7.62
C GLU A 17 -5.91 0.84 -9.05
N GLY A 18 -5.27 1.84 -9.66
CA GLY A 18 -5.43 2.19 -11.07
C GLY A 18 -5.01 1.08 -12.05
N PHE A 19 -4.10 0.19 -11.63
CA PHE A 19 -3.75 -1.02 -12.37
C PHE A 19 -4.60 -2.24 -12.00
N GLY A 20 -5.64 -2.07 -11.18
CA GLY A 20 -6.54 -3.13 -10.73
C GLY A 20 -6.00 -3.99 -9.58
N LEU A 21 -4.88 -3.60 -8.97
CA LEU A 21 -4.34 -4.29 -7.79
C LEU A 21 -5.13 -3.91 -6.55
N LYS A 22 -5.26 -4.85 -5.62
CA LYS A 22 -5.97 -4.69 -4.35
C LYS A 22 -5.03 -4.83 -3.17
N GLU A 23 -5.21 -3.97 -2.17
CA GLU A 23 -4.52 -4.08 -0.88
C GLU A 23 -5.05 -5.29 -0.11
N GLY A 24 -4.13 -6.05 0.49
CA GLY A 24 -4.45 -7.24 1.27
C GLY A 24 -4.33 -6.99 2.77
N ALA A 25 -4.93 -7.89 3.54
CA ALA A 25 -4.82 -7.96 4.99
C ALA A 25 -4.61 -9.41 5.44
N ASN A 26 -4.32 -9.61 6.73
CA ASN A 26 -4.11 -10.96 7.28
C ASN A 26 -5.30 -11.91 7.04
N SER A 27 -6.53 -11.41 7.10
CA SER A 27 -7.76 -12.19 6.88
C SER A 27 -8.19 -12.27 5.41
N GLU A 28 -7.63 -11.43 4.53
CA GLU A 28 -8.01 -11.33 3.13
C GLU A 28 -6.76 -11.06 2.27
N PRO A 29 -6.04 -12.12 1.84
CA PRO A 29 -4.87 -11.98 1.00
C PRO A 29 -5.19 -11.31 -0.35
N ALA A 30 -4.32 -10.41 -0.79
CA ALA A 30 -4.44 -9.75 -2.08
C ALA A 30 -3.06 -9.46 -2.68
N HIS A 31 -2.92 -8.38 -3.46
CA HIS A 31 -1.79 -8.15 -4.35
C HIS A 31 -0.64 -7.39 -3.67
N TYR A 32 -0.95 -6.47 -2.75
CA TYR A 32 0.06 -5.68 -2.06
C TYR A 32 -0.39 -5.29 -0.64
N VAL A 33 0.56 -4.80 0.15
CA VAL A 33 0.36 -4.24 1.49
C VAL A 33 1.24 -3.00 1.63
N VAL A 34 0.83 -2.04 2.47
CA VAL A 34 1.63 -0.84 2.77
C VAL A 34 1.99 -0.75 4.25
N GLU A 35 3.16 -0.20 4.55
CA GLU A 35 3.64 0.02 5.92
C GLU A 35 4.34 1.38 6.04
N LYS A 36 4.15 2.10 7.15
CA LYS A 36 4.84 3.37 7.38
C LYS A 36 6.29 3.10 7.81
N ALA A 37 7.25 3.61 7.05
CA ALA A 37 8.68 3.47 7.36
C ALA A 37 9.11 4.32 8.58
N PHE A 38 8.43 5.44 8.81
CA PHE A 38 8.68 6.35 9.93
C PHE A 38 7.41 7.15 10.24
N VAL A 39 7.37 7.71 11.45
CA VAL A 39 6.39 8.71 11.86
C VAL A 39 7.06 10.07 11.75
N GLY A 40 6.44 10.99 11.01
CA GLY A 40 6.86 12.38 10.85
C GLY A 40 5.70 13.31 11.14
#